data_AF-A0A4Y2MQD6-F1
#
_entry.id   AF-A0A4Y2MQD6-F1
#
_cell.length_a   1.000
_cell.length_b   1.000
_cell.length_c   1.000
_cell.angle_alpha   90.00
_cell.angle_beta   90.00
_cell.angle_gamma   90.00
#
_symmetry.space_group_name_H-M   'P 1'
#
loop_
_entity.id
_entity.type
_entity.pdbx_description
1 polymer ?
#
loop_
_entity_poly.entity_id
_entity_poly.type
_entity_poly.pdbx_seq_one_letter_code
_entity_poly.pdbx_strand_id
1 'polypeptide(L)' 'FYCAIAGIVYLLGRLVYSIGYSSGDPQKRLFGLFMYIGLIYLLYSTLELALRLMRWI' A
#
# COMPACT_ATOMS: atom_id res chain seq x y z
N PHE A 1 10.87 10.77 2.00
CA PHE A 1 9.95 10.85 3.15
C PHE A 1 8.57 10.28 2.81
N TYR A 2 7.91 10.73 1.73
CA TYR A 2 6.58 10.26 1.36
C TYR A 2 6.45 8.75 1.12
N CYS A 3 7.43 8.10 0.51
CA CYS A 3 7.42 6.64 0.33
C CYS A 3 7.42 5.88 1.67
N ALA A 4 8.06 6.42 2.71
CA ALA A 4 8.05 5.81 4.04
C ALA A 4 6.65 5.89 4.69
N ILE A 5 5.95 7.02 4.52
CA ILE A 5 4.56 7.17 4.98
C ILE A 5 3.66 6.18 4.25
N ALA A 6 3.77 6.10 2.92
CA ALA A 6 3.01 5.15 2.12
C ALA A 6 3.29 3.69 2.52
N GLY A 7 4.55 3.37 2.86
CA GLY A 7 4.93 2.08 3.43
C GLY A 7 4.24 1.79 4.77
N ILE A 8 4.15 2.78 5.67
CA ILE A 8 3.41 2.63 6.93
C ILE A 8 1.93 2.36 6.66
N VAL A 9 1.29 3.11 5.75
CA VAL A 9 -0.12 2.91 5.37
C VAL A 9 -0.33 1.49 4.82
N TYR A 10 0.58 1.01 3.98
CA TYR A 10 0.53 -0.36 3.47
C TYR A 10 0.62 -1.40 4.59
N LEU A 11 1.58 -1.26 5.50
CA LEU A 11 1.80 -2.20 6.61
C LEU A 11 0.61 -2.21 7.59
N LEU A 12 0.06 -1.05 7.92
CA LEU A 12 -1.13 -0.96 8.77
C LEU A 12 -2.33 -1.67 8.14
N GLY A 13 -2.55 -1.51 6.83
CA GLY A 13 -3.64 -2.22 6.15
C GLY A 13 -3.41 -3.73 6.08
N ARG A 14 -2.16 -4.19 5.99
CA ARG A 14 -1.81 -5.63 6.11
C ARG A 14 -2.09 -6.17 7.51
N LEU A 15 -1.81 -5.40 8.56
CA LEU A 15 -2.15 -5.78 9.94
C LEU A 15 -3.67 -5.91 10.11
N VAL A 16 -4.44 -4.91 9.67
CA VAL A 16 -5.90 -4.94 9.74
C VAL A 16 -6.48 -6.09 8.91
N TYR A 17 -5.95 -6.35 7.72
CA TYR A 17 -6.33 -7.51 6.91
C TYR A 17 -6.09 -8.83 7.67
N SER A 18 -4.92 -8.99 8.29
CA SER A 18 -4.58 -10.19 9.05
C SER A 18 -5.50 -10.40 10.25
N ILE A 19 -5.78 -9.33 11.01
CA ILE A 19 -6.72 -9.38 12.16
C ILE A 19 -8.13 -9.77 11.68
N GLY A 20 -8.60 -9.16 10.58
CA GLY A 20 -9.88 -9.49 9.98
C GLY A 20 -9.92 -10.92 9.46
N TYR A 21 -8.85 -11.42 8.87
CA TYR A 21 -8.74 -12.80 8.38
C TYR A 21 -8.81 -13.82 9.53
N SER A 22 -8.09 -13.56 10.62
CA SER A 22 -8.09 -14.43 11.81
C SER A 22 -9.43 -14.48 12.54
N SER A 23 -10.33 -13.52 12.28
CA SER A 23 -11.65 -13.47 12.93
C SER A 23 -12.70 -14.44 12.33
N GLY A 24 -12.39 -15.08 11.19
CA GLY A 24 -13.30 -16.02 10.51
C GLY A 24 -14.43 -15.36 9.69
N ASP A 25 -14.66 -14.05 9.86
CA ASP A 25 -15.66 -13.29 9.10
C ASP A 25 -15.03 -12.71 7.82
N PRO A 26 -15.50 -13.10 6.62
CA PRO A 26 -14.95 -12.64 5.35
C PRO A 26 -15.17 -11.15 5.08
N GLN A 27 -16.07 -10.47 5.79
CA GLN A 27 -16.25 -9.03 5.64
C GLN A 27 -15.17 -8.24 6.36
N LYS A 28 -14.64 -8.75 7.48
CA LYS A 28 -13.66 -8.03 8.30
C LYS A 28 -12.29 -7.86 7.63
N ARG A 29 -11.91 -8.75 6.71
CA ARG A 29 -10.68 -8.59 5.91
C ARG A 29 -10.77 -7.41 4.93
N LEU A 30 -11.97 -6.97 4.56
CA LEU A 30 -12.18 -5.84 3.64
C LEU A 30 -11.72 -4.53 4.26
N PHE A 31 -11.74 -4.40 5.59
CA PHE A 31 -11.19 -3.23 6.27
C PHE A 31 -9.69 -3.06 6.04
N GLY A 32 -8.94 -4.11 5.68
CA GLY A 32 -7.52 -3.99 5.34
C GLY A 32 -7.25 -3.44 3.93
N LEU A 33 -8.26 -3.29 3.08
CA LEU A 33 -8.10 -2.88 1.68
C LEU A 33 -7.53 -1.47 1.52
N PHE A 34 -7.58 -0.61 2.54
CA PHE A 34 -6.93 0.70 2.47
C PHE A 34 -5.41 0.59 2.26
N MET A 35 -4.79 -0.58 2.49
CA MET A 35 -3.39 -0.84 2.11
C MET A 35 -3.10 -0.49 0.64
N TYR A 36 -4.10 -0.62 -0.24
CA TYR A 36 -3.95 -0.35 -1.67
C TYR A 36 -3.64 1.11 -1.97
N ILE A 37 -4.06 2.05 -1.11
CA ILE A 37 -3.71 3.47 -1.25
C ILE A 37 -2.19 3.64 -1.10
N GLY A 38 -1.61 3.04 -0.06
CA GLY A 38 -0.16 3.02 0.14
C GLY A 38 0.58 2.30 -0.98
N LEU A 39 0.05 1.16 -1.44
CA LEU A 39 0.64 0.39 -2.52
C LEU A 39 0.68 1.16 -3.85
N ILE A 40 -0.42 1.80 -4.24
CA ILE A 40 -0.52 2.59 -5.47
C ILE A 40 0.50 3.72 -5.45
N TYR A 41 0.66 4.41 -4.31
CA TYR A 41 1.66 5.47 -4.18
C TYR A 41 3.09 4.94 -4.33
N LEU A 42 3.41 3.78 -3.74
CA LEU A 42 4.73 3.16 -3.87
C LEU A 42 5.03 2.75 -5.33
N LEU A 43 4.04 2.17 -6.02
CA LEU A 43 4.16 1.84 -7.44
C LEU A 43 4.36 3.09 -8.30
N TYR A 44 3.57 4.14 -8.04
CA TYR A 44 3.74 5.44 -8.70
C TYR A 44 5.15 6.01 -8.50
N SER A 45 5.66 6.00 -7.27
CA SER A 45 7.01 6.52 -6.98
C SER A 45 8.12 5.74 -7.69
N THR A 46 7.91 4.43 -7.88
CA THR A 46 8.84 3.58 -8.64
C THR A 46 8.79 3.92 -10.14
N LEU A 47 7.59 4.11 -10.70
CA LEU A 47 7.40 4.51 -12.08
C LEU A 47 8.00 5.90 -12.35
N GLU A 48 7.77 6.85 -11.45
CA GLU A 48 8.34 8.20 -11.54
C GLU A 48 9.87 8.15 -11.56
N LEU A 49 10.48 7.35 -10.69
CA LEU A 49 11.92 7.14 -10.68
C LEU A 49 12.42 6.56 -12.02
N ALA A 50 11.74 5.55 -12.56
CA ALA A 50 12.11 4.95 -13.84
C ALA A 50 12.03 5.96 -15.01
N LEU A 51 10.99 6.79 -15.05
CA LEU A 51 10.81 7.81 -16.08
C LEU A 51 11.90 8.90 -16.00
N ARG A 52 12.27 9.30 -14.78
CA ARG A 52 13.38 10.25 -14.55
C ARG A 52 14.72 9.69 -14.98
N LEU A 53 14.98 8.39 -14.75
CA LEU A 53 16.20 7.72 -15.22
C LEU A 53 16.26 7.66 -16.74
N MET A 54 15.13 7.45 -17.42
CA MET A 54 15.03 7.49 -18.88
C MET A 54 15.02 8.92 -19.46
N ARG A 55 15.04 9.96 -18.62
CA ARG A 55 14.92 11.38 -18.99
C ARG A 55 13.67 11.70 -19.80
N TRP A 56 12.59 10.95 -19.60
CA TRP A 56 11.30 11.24 -20.22
C TRP A 56 10.56 12.37 -19.50
N ILE A 57 10.93 12.63 -18.24
CA ILE A 57 10.45 13.71 -17.36
C ILE A 57 11.65 14.15 -16.51
#